data_AF-K2BES3-F1
#
_entry.id   AF-K2BES3-F1
#
_cell.length_a   1.000
_cell.length_b   1.000
_cell.length_c   1.000
_cell.angle_alpha   90.00
_cell.angle_beta   90.00
_cell.angle_gamma   90.00
#
_symmetry.space_group_name_H-M   'P 1'
#
loop_
_entity.id
_entity.type
_entity.pdbx_description
1 polymer ?
#
loop_
_entity_poly.entity_id
_entity_poly.type
_entity_poly.pdbx_seq_one_letter_code
_entity_poly.pdbx_strand_id
1 'polypeptide(L)'
;MLFGHVQSGKTGQMFAVASIAADSGFGLFVLVTTDNVMLHKQTLERAKKSLGGFLDGFTVLGETDDAEFLGLTTHRNPVLIVLKKNVSVLKHWVNHISSNAYFSDKPIFILDDEGDAASLNTKINKDDQSTIFTLLEKMRSREPSSFFLHVTATPQSLLLQAKES
;
A
#
# COMPACT_ATOMS: atom_id res chain seq x y z
N MET A 1 0.99 -10.41 9.23
CA MET A 1 0.64 -9.32 10.16
C MET A 1 1.90 -8.92 10.91
N LEU A 2 2.22 -7.63 10.94
CA LEU A 2 3.35 -7.08 11.67
C LEU A 2 2.83 -6.24 12.85
N PHE A 3 3.40 -6.43 14.04
CA PHE A 3 2.94 -5.83 15.30
C PHE A 3 4.02 -4.93 15.90
N GLY A 4 3.64 -3.75 16.39
CA GLY A 4 4.56 -2.84 17.07
C GLY A 4 3.82 -1.82 17.94
N HIS A 5 4.45 -1.33 19.02
CA HIS A 5 3.89 -0.34 19.95
C HIS A 5 3.53 0.99 19.23
N VAL A 6 2.62 1.79 19.77
CA VAL A 6 2.32 3.13 19.23
C VAL A 6 3.62 3.96 19.23
N GLN A 7 3.96 4.56 18.08
CA GLN A 7 5.24 5.25 17.81
C GLN A 7 6.53 4.40 17.75
N SER A 8 6.45 3.07 17.64
CA SER A 8 7.63 2.17 17.58
C SER A 8 8.42 2.11 16.26
N GLY A 9 8.13 2.98 15.28
CA GLY A 9 8.80 2.95 13.97
C GLY A 9 8.24 1.94 12.96
N LYS A 10 6.96 1.56 13.07
CA LYS A 10 6.25 0.63 12.17
C LYS A 10 6.43 0.93 10.68
N THR A 11 6.37 2.21 10.30
CA THR A 11 6.63 2.64 8.92
C THR A 11 8.02 2.23 8.43
N GLY A 12 9.05 2.32 9.27
CA GLY A 12 10.40 1.84 8.94
C GLY A 12 10.46 0.32 8.79
N GLN A 13 9.69 -0.43 9.59
CA GLN A 13 9.60 -1.88 9.44
C GLN A 13 8.87 -2.28 8.15
N MET A 14 7.82 -1.56 7.74
CA MET A 14 7.18 -1.77 6.44
C MET A 14 8.13 -1.50 5.28
N PHE A 15 8.96 -0.46 5.37
CA PHE A 15 10.00 -0.20 4.37
C PHE A 15 10.99 -1.36 4.29
N ALA A 16 11.41 -1.91 5.44
CA ALA A 16 12.28 -3.10 5.45
C ALA A 16 11.59 -4.32 4.80
N VAL A 17 10.31 -4.55 5.07
CA VAL A 17 9.55 -5.63 4.41
C VAL A 17 9.44 -5.38 2.91
N ALA A 18 9.16 -4.15 2.48
CA ALA A 18 9.12 -3.78 1.07
C ALA A 18 10.45 -4.09 0.39
N SER A 19 11.58 -3.72 1.01
CA SER A 19 12.92 -4.02 0.50
C SER A 19 13.17 -5.53 0.35
N ILE A 20 12.86 -6.32 1.38
CA ILE A 20 13.02 -7.79 1.32
C ILE A 20 12.15 -8.41 0.22
N ALA A 21 10.91 -7.93 0.08
CA ALA A 21 10.02 -8.38 -0.98
C ALA A 21 10.55 -7.96 -2.37
N ALA A 22 11.13 -6.77 -2.51
CA ALA A 22 11.73 -6.33 -3.77
C ALA A 22 12.91 -7.22 -4.16
N ASP A 23 13.78 -7.54 -3.20
CA ASP A 23 14.88 -8.50 -3.38
C ASP A 23 14.37 -9.91 -3.77
N SER A 24 13.13 -10.22 -3.40
CA SER A 24 12.43 -11.47 -3.75
C SER A 24 11.69 -11.41 -5.10
N GLY A 25 11.83 -10.32 -5.87
CA GLY A 25 11.31 -10.18 -7.23
C GLY A 25 9.99 -9.39 -7.36
N PHE A 26 9.49 -8.78 -6.29
CA PHE A 26 8.34 -7.87 -6.39
C PHE A 26 8.76 -6.54 -7.02
N GLY A 27 8.06 -6.14 -8.08
CA GLY A 27 8.35 -4.90 -8.81
C GLY A 27 7.44 -3.73 -8.47
N LEU A 28 6.25 -3.98 -7.92
CA LEU A 28 5.23 -2.97 -7.65
C LEU A 28 4.67 -3.09 -6.23
N PHE A 29 4.72 -1.97 -5.52
CA PHE A 29 4.29 -1.83 -4.14
C PHE A 29 3.29 -0.68 -4.02
N VAL A 30 2.29 -0.87 -3.18
CA VAL A 30 1.33 0.18 -2.81
C VAL A 30 1.31 0.29 -1.29
N LEU A 31 1.73 1.42 -0.75
CA LEU A 31 1.59 1.75 0.66
C LEU A 31 0.36 2.62 0.85
N VAL A 32 -0.62 2.10 1.58
CA VAL A 32 -1.87 2.82 1.88
C VAL A 32 -1.82 3.36 3.31
N THR A 33 -2.03 4.67 3.45
CA THR A 33 -2.05 5.38 4.73
C THR A 33 -3.47 5.87 5.04
N THR A 34 -3.72 6.32 6.27
CA THR A 34 -5.00 6.96 6.65
C THR A 34 -5.39 8.11 5.70
N ASP A 35 -6.70 8.42 5.59
CA ASP A 35 -7.18 9.56 4.80
C ASP A 35 -6.89 10.90 5.50
N ASN A 36 -5.61 11.26 5.55
CA ASN A 36 -5.13 12.51 6.12
C ASN A 36 -3.97 13.02 5.26
N VAL A 37 -4.17 14.20 4.66
CA VAL A 37 -3.20 14.83 3.73
C VAL A 37 -1.84 15.07 4.40
N MET A 38 -1.82 15.49 5.67
CA MET A 38 -0.57 15.76 6.38
C MET A 38 0.20 14.47 6.65
N LEU A 39 -0.48 13.41 7.12
CA LEU A 39 0.16 12.12 7.41
C LEU A 39 0.64 11.43 6.12
N HIS A 40 -0.14 11.53 5.04
CA HIS A 40 0.28 11.08 3.72
C HIS A 40 1.57 11.77 3.28
N LYS A 41 1.60 13.11 3.31
CA LYS A 41 2.79 13.88 2.93
C LYS A 41 4.01 13.49 3.76
N GLN A 42 3.85 13.36 5.08
CA GLN A 42 4.94 12.93 5.96
C GLN A 42 5.45 11.53 5.60
N THR A 43 4.55 10.60 5.29
CA THR A 43 4.91 9.22 4.93
C THR A 43 5.60 9.17 3.57
N LEU A 44 5.11 9.93 2.60
CA LEU A 44 5.73 10.05 1.27
C LEU A 44 7.16 10.59 1.38
N GLU A 45 7.38 11.67 2.11
CA GLU A 45 8.73 12.22 2.33
C GLU A 45 9.66 11.24 3.03
N ARG A 46 9.14 10.50 4.02
CA ARG A 46 9.90 9.44 4.70
C ARG A 46 10.26 8.30 3.75
N ALA A 47 9.34 7.88 2.89
CA ALA A 47 9.58 6.84 1.90
C ALA A 47 10.64 7.29 0.87
N LYS A 48 10.51 8.52 0.34
CA LYS A 48 11.50 9.11 -0.58
C LYS A 48 12.89 9.16 0.05
N LYS A 49 12.99 9.54 1.33
CA LYS A 49 14.27 9.59 2.05
C LYS A 49 14.85 8.20 2.39
N SER A 50 14.00 7.24 2.72
CA SER A 50 14.44 5.94 3.27
C SER A 50 14.69 4.89 2.19
N LEU A 51 13.90 4.93 1.12
CA LEU A 51 13.93 3.95 0.03
C LEU A 51 14.38 4.55 -1.30
N GLY A 52 14.12 5.84 -1.51
CA GLY A 52 14.55 6.57 -2.70
C GLY A 52 15.95 7.18 -2.57
N GLY A 53 16.39 7.86 -3.64
CA GLY A 53 17.62 8.67 -3.63
C GLY A 53 18.93 7.93 -3.87
N PHE A 54 18.90 6.61 -4.08
CA PHE A 54 20.05 5.80 -4.49
C PHE A 54 19.84 5.25 -5.91
N LEU A 55 20.92 5.04 -6.66
CA LEU A 55 20.87 4.57 -8.06
C LEU A 55 20.06 3.27 -8.22
N ASP A 56 20.12 2.37 -7.24
CA ASP A 56 19.39 1.09 -7.20
C ASP A 56 18.26 1.07 -6.13
N GLY A 57 17.80 2.24 -5.67
CA GLY A 57 16.71 2.38 -4.70
C GLY A 57 15.31 2.36 -5.34
N PHE A 58 14.26 2.43 -4.54
CA PHE A 58 12.88 2.46 -5.03
C PHE A 58 12.59 3.76 -5.80
N THR A 59 11.77 3.65 -6.84
CA THR A 59 11.03 4.81 -7.39
C THR A 59 9.80 5.04 -6.53
N VAL A 60 9.80 6.14 -5.77
CA VAL A 60 8.76 6.44 -4.79
C VAL A 60 7.84 7.54 -5.31
N LEU A 61 6.58 7.18 -5.53
CA LEU A 61 5.54 8.02 -6.12
C LEU A 61 4.46 8.36 -5.09
N GLY A 62 3.92 9.58 -5.17
CA GLY A 62 2.75 10.03 -4.43
C GLY A 62 1.48 9.93 -5.27
N GLU A 63 0.35 10.34 -4.67
CA GLU A 63 -0.97 10.23 -5.29
C GLU A 63 -1.19 11.11 -6.53
N THR A 64 -0.28 12.05 -6.79
CA THR A 64 -0.32 13.02 -7.91
C THR A 64 0.76 12.80 -8.96
N ASP A 65 1.54 11.73 -8.86
CA ASP A 65 2.70 11.46 -9.74
C ASP A 65 2.29 10.59 -10.96
N ASP A 66 1.09 10.85 -11.50
CA ASP A 66 0.46 10.08 -12.58
C ASP A 66 1.31 9.97 -13.84
N ALA A 67 1.86 11.12 -14.27
CA ALA A 67 2.66 11.21 -15.48
C ALA A 67 3.96 10.41 -15.34
N GLU A 68 4.56 10.43 -14.15
CA GLU A 68 5.76 9.64 -13.84
C GLU A 68 5.43 8.15 -13.89
N PHE A 69 4.34 7.73 -13.22
CA PHE A 69 3.91 6.33 -13.23
C PHE A 69 3.58 5.80 -14.62
N LEU A 70 2.81 6.56 -15.41
CA LEU A 70 2.42 6.15 -16.77
C LEU A 70 3.62 6.10 -17.74
N GLY A 71 4.67 6.89 -17.48
CA GLY A 71 5.92 6.85 -18.25
C GLY A 71 6.76 5.59 -17.99
N LEU A 72 6.47 4.82 -16.95
CA LEU A 72 7.19 3.59 -16.60
C LEU A 72 6.82 2.45 -17.55
N THR A 73 7.57 2.33 -18.64
CA THR A 73 7.40 1.28 -19.66
C THR A 73 8.37 0.11 -19.48
N THR A 74 9.55 0.39 -18.91
CA THR A 74 10.51 -0.58 -18.39
C THR A 74 11.15 0.03 -17.16
N HIS A 75 11.26 -0.70 -16.05
CA HIS A 75 11.89 -0.14 -14.88
C HIS A 75 12.71 -1.18 -14.13
N ARG A 76 13.96 -0.83 -13.83
CA ARG A 76 14.92 -1.71 -13.16
C ARG A 76 14.68 -1.80 -11.66
N ASN A 77 14.25 -0.70 -11.04
CA ASN A 77 14.09 -0.66 -9.60
C ASN A 77 12.62 -0.95 -9.21
N PRO A 78 12.34 -1.40 -7.98
CA PRO A 78 10.96 -1.52 -7.52
C PRO A 78 10.27 -0.14 -7.44
N VAL A 79 8.96 -0.12 -7.68
CA VAL A 79 8.13 1.09 -7.58
C VAL A 79 7.27 1.02 -6.31
N LEU A 80 7.30 2.07 -5.51
CA LEU A 80 6.43 2.24 -4.35
C LEU A 80 5.50 3.44 -4.55
N ILE A 81 4.19 3.19 -4.58
CA ILE A 81 3.17 4.23 -4.66
C ILE A 81 2.59 4.44 -3.25
N VAL A 82 2.64 5.66 -2.73
CA VAL A 82 2.10 6.02 -1.43
C VAL A 82 0.75 6.72 -1.62
N LEU A 83 -0.32 6.07 -1.15
CA LEU A 83 -1.71 6.50 -1.34
C LEU A 83 -2.44 6.69 -0.02
N LYS A 84 -3.43 7.56 0.00
CA LYS A 84 -4.42 7.60 1.09
C LYS A 84 -5.50 6.54 0.90
N LYS A 85 -6.05 6.04 2.01
CA LYS A 85 -7.27 5.22 2.10
C LYS A 85 -8.52 6.06 1.76
N ASN A 86 -8.56 6.59 0.55
CA ASN A 86 -9.64 7.41 0.04
C ASN A 86 -10.21 6.77 -1.23
N VAL A 87 -11.55 6.63 -1.30
CA VAL A 87 -12.23 5.93 -2.41
C VAL A 87 -11.87 6.51 -3.77
N SER A 88 -11.85 7.84 -3.91
CA SER A 88 -11.53 8.51 -5.18
C SER A 88 -10.08 8.29 -5.58
N VAL A 89 -9.15 8.41 -4.63
CA VAL A 89 -7.71 8.18 -4.86
C VAL A 89 -7.45 6.72 -5.26
N LEU A 90 -8.01 5.77 -4.52
CA LEU A 90 -7.81 4.35 -4.81
C LEU A 90 -8.43 3.95 -6.15
N LYS A 91 -9.64 4.43 -6.47
CA LYS A 91 -10.29 4.18 -7.75
C LYS A 91 -9.48 4.74 -8.92
N HIS A 92 -8.92 5.93 -8.73
CA HIS A 92 -8.03 6.57 -9.70
C HIS A 92 -6.80 5.68 -9.97
N TRP A 93 -6.10 5.26 -8.91
CA TRP A 93 -4.90 4.44 -9.03
C TRP A 93 -5.14 3.01 -9.51
N VAL A 94 -6.30 2.41 -9.23
CA VAL A 94 -6.74 1.15 -9.87
C VAL A 94 -6.71 1.29 -11.40
N ASN A 95 -7.22 2.41 -11.94
CA ASN A 95 -7.26 2.63 -13.38
C ASN A 95 -5.86 2.88 -13.96
N HIS A 96 -5.00 3.60 -13.25
CA HIS A 96 -3.61 3.82 -13.69
C HIS A 96 -2.82 2.51 -13.73
N ILE A 97 -2.89 1.71 -12.67
CA ILE A 97 -2.21 0.41 -12.61
C ILE A 97 -2.75 -0.53 -13.70
N SER A 98 -4.07 -0.56 -13.90
CA SER A 98 -4.69 -1.42 -14.92
C SER A 98 -4.39 -0.99 -16.36
N SER A 99 -4.08 0.29 -16.60
CA SER A 99 -3.79 0.83 -17.93
C SER A 99 -2.30 0.83 -18.27
N ASN A 100 -1.42 0.72 -17.28
CA ASN A 100 0.02 0.57 -17.52
C ASN A 100 0.35 -0.88 -17.93
N ALA A 101 0.70 -1.07 -19.20
CA ALA A 101 1.01 -2.39 -19.78
C ALA A 101 2.21 -3.11 -19.13
N TYR A 102 3.11 -2.39 -18.46
CA TYR A 102 4.24 -3.01 -17.76
C TYR A 102 3.82 -3.62 -16.41
N PHE A 103 2.87 -2.98 -15.73
CA PHE A 103 2.43 -3.38 -14.38
C PHE A 103 1.11 -4.14 -14.34
N SER A 104 0.31 -4.12 -15.41
CA SER A 104 -1.03 -4.71 -15.43
C SER A 104 -1.06 -6.21 -15.07
N ASP A 105 0.03 -6.92 -15.35
CA ASP A 105 0.20 -8.36 -15.12
C ASP A 105 1.39 -8.64 -14.18
N LYS A 106 1.68 -7.71 -13.26
CA LYS A 106 2.73 -7.89 -12.24
C LYS A 106 2.12 -8.12 -10.86
N PRO A 107 2.73 -8.97 -10.02
CA PRO A 107 2.27 -9.14 -8.65
C PRO A 107 2.44 -7.82 -7.89
N ILE A 108 1.40 -7.43 -7.17
CA ILE A 108 1.39 -6.21 -6.36
C ILE A 108 1.54 -6.58 -4.88
N PHE A 109 2.39 -5.84 -4.19
CA PHE A 109 2.55 -5.94 -2.74
C PHE A 109 1.90 -4.73 -2.06
N ILE A 110 0.78 -4.96 -1.38
CA ILE A 110 0.05 -3.90 -0.67
C ILE A 110 0.48 -3.90 0.81
N LEU A 111 0.94 -2.75 1.28
CA LEU A 111 1.30 -2.45 2.66
C LEU A 111 0.24 -1.50 3.24
N ASP A 112 -0.36 -1.88 4.36
CA ASP A 112 -1.33 -1.04 5.05
C ASP A 112 -0.78 -0.61 6.43
N ASP A 113 -0.42 0.67 6.60
CA ASP A 113 0.26 1.24 7.79
C ASP A 113 -0.64 1.27 9.04
N GLU A 114 -1.94 1.40 8.81
CA GLU A 114 -2.95 1.47 9.87
C GLU A 114 -4.05 0.50 9.47
N GLY A 115 -3.70 -0.78 9.31
CA GLY A 115 -4.64 -1.87 9.10
C GLY A 115 -5.49 -2.09 10.34
N ASP A 116 -6.46 -1.21 10.57
CA ASP A 116 -7.53 -1.45 11.51
C ASP A 116 -8.37 -2.63 11.00
N ALA A 117 -8.66 -3.58 11.89
CA ALA A 117 -9.61 -4.68 11.65
C ALA A 117 -10.94 -4.22 11.04
N ALA A 118 -11.30 -2.95 11.25
CA ALA A 118 -12.46 -2.30 10.68
C ALA A 118 -12.45 -2.22 9.14
N SER A 119 -11.28 -2.31 8.48
CA SER A 119 -11.20 -2.48 7.02
C SER A 119 -11.61 -3.90 6.56
N LEU A 120 -11.65 -4.87 7.49
CA LEU A 120 -12.07 -6.26 7.29
C LEU A 120 -13.40 -6.62 7.97
N ASN A 121 -13.90 -5.88 8.97
CA ASN A 121 -15.17 -6.22 9.61
C ASN A 121 -16.04 -5.03 10.07
N THR A 122 -17.31 -5.17 9.70
CA THR A 122 -18.46 -4.25 9.76
C THR A 122 -18.76 -3.68 11.14
N LYS A 123 -19.07 -2.37 11.23
CA LYS A 123 -20.24 -1.86 12.02
C LYS A 123 -20.50 -0.35 12.03
N ILE A 124 -19.69 0.51 11.38
CA ILE A 124 -19.94 1.96 11.48
C ILE A 124 -20.09 2.66 10.10
N ASN A 125 -19.50 2.12 9.02
CA ASN A 125 -19.66 2.69 7.67
C ASN A 125 -19.54 1.61 6.56
N LYS A 126 -20.58 0.78 6.40
CA LYS A 126 -20.57 -0.44 5.56
C LYS A 126 -20.18 -0.22 4.09
N ASP A 127 -20.63 0.88 3.49
CA ASP A 127 -20.50 1.09 2.05
C ASP A 127 -19.09 1.54 1.64
N ASP A 128 -18.51 2.51 2.33
CA ASP A 128 -17.17 3.01 2.00
C ASP A 128 -16.06 2.02 2.37
N GLN A 129 -16.19 1.30 3.51
CA GLN A 129 -15.20 0.31 3.92
C GLN A 129 -15.17 -0.90 2.96
N SER A 130 -16.33 -1.43 2.59
CA SER A 130 -16.41 -2.50 1.59
C SER A 130 -15.90 -2.04 0.22
N THR A 131 -16.12 -0.77 -0.13
CA THR A 131 -15.61 -0.17 -1.37
C THR A 131 -14.09 -0.08 -1.37
N ILE A 132 -13.45 0.40 -0.31
CA ILE A 132 -11.98 0.46 -0.19
C ILE A 132 -11.37 -0.93 -0.34
N PHE A 133 -11.88 -1.91 0.42
CA PHE A 133 -11.41 -3.29 0.32
C PHE A 133 -11.56 -3.85 -1.10
N THR A 134 -12.73 -3.62 -1.72
CA THR A 134 -12.98 -4.02 -3.11
C THR A 134 -12.01 -3.36 -4.10
N LEU A 135 -11.64 -2.09 -3.88
CA LEU A 135 -10.68 -1.39 -4.73
C LEU A 135 -9.27 -1.96 -4.56
N LEU A 136 -8.84 -2.26 -3.35
CA LEU A 136 -7.54 -2.89 -3.09
C LEU A 136 -7.47 -4.30 -3.69
N GLU A 137 -8.55 -5.09 -3.57
CA GLU A 137 -8.64 -6.39 -4.24
C GLU A 137 -8.65 -6.25 -5.77
N LYS A 138 -9.29 -5.20 -6.32
CA LYS A 138 -9.24 -4.92 -7.76
C LYS A 138 -7.83 -4.58 -8.23
N MET A 139 -7.04 -3.83 -7.46
CA MET A 139 -5.62 -3.59 -7.76
C MET A 139 -4.89 -4.94 -7.91
N ARG A 140 -5.22 -5.91 -7.04
CA ARG A 140 -4.61 -7.23 -6.98
C ARG A 140 -5.05 -8.21 -8.06
N SER A 141 -6.29 -8.06 -8.55
CA SER A 141 -7.13 -9.12 -9.13
C SER A 141 -6.65 -9.82 -10.41
N ARG A 142 -5.47 -9.47 -10.95
CA ARG A 142 -4.94 -10.07 -12.18
C ARG A 142 -3.84 -11.10 -11.95
N GLU A 143 -3.13 -11.02 -10.83
CA GLU A 143 -1.98 -11.89 -10.57
C GLU A 143 -2.11 -12.68 -9.26
N PRO A 144 -2.10 -14.03 -9.30
CA PRO A 144 -2.29 -14.89 -8.12
C PRO A 144 -1.16 -14.77 -7.09
N SER A 145 0.01 -14.24 -7.48
CA SER A 145 1.20 -14.09 -6.63
C SER A 145 1.25 -12.75 -5.86
N SER A 146 0.13 -12.04 -5.77
CA SER A 146 0.07 -10.73 -5.10
C SER A 146 -0.17 -10.86 -3.59
N PHE A 147 0.55 -10.06 -2.80
CA PHE A 147 0.58 -10.13 -1.33
C PHE A 147 -0.08 -8.91 -0.68
N PHE A 148 -0.82 -9.16 0.39
CA PHE A 148 -1.40 -8.12 1.24
C PHE A 148 -0.84 -8.23 2.66
N LEU A 149 -0.09 -7.22 3.11
CA LEU A 149 0.41 -7.14 4.47
C LEU A 149 -0.30 -6.02 5.24
N HIS A 150 -1.19 -6.43 6.15
CA HIS A 150 -1.70 -5.53 7.19
C HIS A 150 -0.66 -5.35 8.30
N VAL A 151 -0.33 -4.10 8.59
CA VAL A 151 0.46 -3.67 9.74
C VAL A 151 -0.43 -2.82 10.64
N THR A 152 -0.43 -3.10 11.94
CA THR A 152 -1.22 -2.30 12.89
C THR A 152 -0.54 -2.16 14.24
N ALA A 153 -0.74 -1.01 14.87
CA ALA A 153 -0.30 -0.76 16.24
C ALA A 153 -1.22 -1.42 17.29
N THR A 154 -2.42 -1.84 16.90
CA THR A 154 -3.50 -2.26 17.81
C THR A 154 -4.00 -3.69 17.48
N PRO A 155 -3.19 -4.73 17.76
CA PRO A 155 -3.57 -6.11 17.46
C PRO A 155 -4.86 -6.58 18.14
N GLN A 156 -5.21 -5.98 19.28
CA GLN A 156 -6.35 -6.44 20.08
C GLN A 156 -7.70 -6.22 19.37
N SER A 157 -7.84 -5.18 18.54
CA SER A 157 -9.06 -4.93 17.77
C SER A 157 -9.31 -6.00 16.70
N LEU A 158 -8.25 -6.56 16.11
CA LEU A 158 -8.32 -7.68 15.15
C LEU A 158 -8.67 -9.00 15.84
N LEU A 159 -8.03 -9.26 17.00
CA LEU A 159 -8.21 -10.49 17.77
C LEU A 159 -9.59 -10.61 18.43
N LEU A 160 -10.21 -9.50 18.83
CA LEU A 160 -11.58 -9.53 19.35
C LEU A 160 -12.60 -9.84 18.24
N GLN A 161 -12.37 -9.35 17.02
CA GLN A 161 -13.29 -9.58 15.90
C GLN A 161 -13.22 -11.01 15.35
N ALA A 162 -12.04 -11.63 15.34
CA ALA A 162 -11.87 -13.04 14.95
C ALA A 162 -12.58 -14.04 15.89
N LYS A 163 -12.91 -13.64 17.12
CA LYS A 163 -13.68 -14.46 18.07
C LYS A 163 -15.19 -14.33 17.90
N GLU A 164 -15.67 -13.30 17.19
CA GLU A 164 -17.10 -13.07 16.91
C GLU A 164 -17.51 -13.58 15.50
N SER A 165 -16.62 -14.26 14.77
CA SER A 165 -16.86 -14.80 13.41
C SER A 165 -16.93 -16.33 13.41
#